data_AF-E3ZQ71-F1
#
_entry.id   AF-E3ZQ71-F1
#
_cell.length_a   1.000
_cell.length_b   1.000
_cell.length_c   1.000
_cell.angle_alpha   90.00
_cell.angle_beta   90.00
_cell.angle_gamma   90.00
#
_symmetry.space_group_name_H-M   'P 1'
#
loop_
_entity.id
_entity.type
_entity.pdbx_description
1 polymer ?
#
loop_
_entity_poly.entity_id
_entity_poly.type
_entity_poly.pdbx_seq_one_letter_code
_entity_poly.pdbx_strand_id
1 'polypeptide(L)'
;MGDISPFFGKPLTSPNEKVKIENILLANEQMKEHLNTLIQSLELPEDAFIIPDELTKEIVTKEREQVITYITTKVNEEQKVARNSKPTVTYTFIGLLIAAFLWVTFQGGTTDSFNLIKWGGKFNPLIYAGEWWRFISPIFLHSGLIHLASNAVMLYIVGAWAERIYGKWRYALILIIGGICGNIASFALNMNLSIGASTAVFAVMGALLYLVVLKPNVYAKTIGVSIASLVAVNLLLDVFSSQIDIAGHIGGLVGGFLLAGALSLPNQFLHWRRLAYGLSLIGIAILFLYFGFQKGAQQYDPMQANISVQRYLQEDNKKEATKIVDNLIESGSADAYSYTYAASIALQDKQVDTAEQMAKEAISIDEELPEAHYYLAVSYQIEGNKPAAIKEADIAKQLSNDPFYDSYYDKLKE
;
A
#
# COMPACT_ATOMS: atom_id res chain seq x y z
N MET A 1 -34.20 46.25 -9.25
CA MET A 1 -33.09 45.99 -8.31
C MET A 1 -33.08 47.15 -7.33
N GLY A 2 -33.03 46.87 -6.02
CA GLY A 2 -33.03 47.93 -5.00
C GLY A 2 -31.78 48.82 -5.11
N ASP A 3 -31.87 50.03 -4.56
CA ASP A 3 -30.77 50.97 -4.52
C ASP A 3 -29.59 50.38 -3.72
N ILE A 4 -28.53 50.00 -4.43
CA ILE A 4 -27.30 49.43 -3.86
C ILE A 4 -26.22 50.50 -3.63
N SER A 5 -26.51 51.78 -3.89
CA SER A 5 -25.60 52.90 -3.60
C SER A 5 -25.06 52.94 -2.16
N PRO A 6 -25.77 52.47 -1.10
CA PRO A 6 -25.22 52.43 0.26
C PRO A 6 -24.07 51.45 0.47
N PHE A 7 -23.87 50.49 -0.45
CA PHE A 7 -22.86 49.42 -0.35
C PHE A 7 -21.56 49.74 -1.09
N PHE A 8 -21.50 50.86 -1.82
CA PHE A 8 -20.30 51.31 -2.52
C PHE A 8 -19.52 52.31 -1.68
N GLY A 9 -18.19 52.20 -1.65
CA GLY A 9 -17.30 53.12 -0.92
C GLY A 9 -17.15 52.85 0.59
N LYS A 10 -17.85 51.86 1.16
CA LYS A 10 -17.63 51.38 2.53
C LYS A 10 -17.22 49.90 2.53
N PRO A 11 -16.12 49.53 3.20
CA PRO A 11 -15.76 48.13 3.36
C PRO A 11 -16.80 47.39 4.20
N LEU A 12 -17.25 46.23 3.72
CA LEU A 12 -18.06 45.29 4.49
C LEU A 12 -17.13 44.35 5.24
N THR A 13 -17.15 44.39 6.57
CA THR A 13 -16.43 43.42 7.40
C THR A 13 -17.33 42.24 7.75
N SER A 14 -16.77 41.03 7.75
CA SER A 14 -17.44 39.86 8.31
C SER A 14 -17.70 40.07 9.81
N PRO A 15 -18.69 39.39 10.41
CA PRO A 15 -19.01 39.54 11.84
C PRO A 15 -17.86 39.26 12.81
N ASN A 16 -16.81 38.57 12.33
CA ASN A 16 -15.59 38.27 13.07
C ASN A 16 -14.39 39.13 12.64
N GLU A 17 -14.61 40.18 11.84
CA GLU A 17 -13.63 41.16 11.33
C GLU A 17 -12.45 40.58 10.52
N LYS A 18 -12.44 39.26 10.26
CA LYS A 18 -11.34 38.59 9.54
C LYS A 18 -11.37 38.78 8.03
N VAL A 19 -12.53 39.14 7.47
CA VAL A 19 -12.70 39.34 6.03
C VAL A 19 -13.27 40.72 5.82
N LYS A 20 -12.55 41.54 5.05
CA LYS A 20 -12.97 42.87 4.61
C LYS A 20 -13.24 42.80 3.11
N ILE A 21 -14.45 43.13 2.69
CA ILE A 21 -14.88 43.16 1.30
C ILE A 21 -15.04 44.64 0.92
N GLU A 22 -14.21 45.11 0.00
CA GLU A 22 -14.31 46.47 -0.54
C GLU A 22 -15.04 46.42 -1.90
N ASN A 23 -16.12 47.19 -2.01
CA ASN A 23 -16.88 47.33 -3.26
C ASN A 23 -16.49 48.64 -3.93
N ILE A 24 -15.92 48.54 -5.13
CA ILE A 24 -15.46 49.68 -5.93
C ILE A 24 -16.33 49.76 -7.18
N LEU A 25 -16.94 50.92 -7.41
CA LEU A 25 -17.78 51.19 -8.59
C LEU A 25 -17.03 52.11 -9.56
N LEU A 26 -16.59 51.58 -10.70
CA LEU A 26 -15.92 52.40 -11.70
C LEU A 26 -16.96 53.03 -12.65
N ALA A 27 -17.40 54.24 -12.32
CA ALA A 27 -18.25 55.07 -13.17
C ALA A 27 -17.41 56.09 -13.95
N ASN A 28 -17.80 56.43 -15.18
CA ASN A 28 -17.01 57.31 -16.06
C ASN A 28 -16.72 58.69 -15.43
N GLU A 29 -17.68 59.23 -14.68
CA GLU A 29 -17.60 60.53 -14.02
C GLU A 29 -16.65 60.56 -12.81
N GLN A 30 -16.41 59.40 -12.16
CA GLN A 30 -15.60 59.27 -10.94
C GLN A 30 -14.45 58.27 -11.09
N MET A 31 -14.10 57.92 -12.33
CA MET A 31 -13.17 56.82 -12.63
C MET A 31 -11.81 57.02 -11.96
N LYS A 32 -11.27 58.25 -12.00
CA LYS A 32 -9.95 58.59 -11.48
C LYS A 32 -9.89 58.47 -9.94
N GLU A 33 -10.92 58.91 -9.25
CA GLU A 33 -11.01 58.85 -7.78
C GLU A 33 -11.13 57.41 -7.28
N HIS A 34 -12.00 56.61 -7.92
CA HIS A 34 -12.18 55.21 -7.55
C HIS A 34 -11.00 54.31 -7.95
N LEU A 35 -10.28 54.64 -9.04
CA LEU A 35 -9.04 53.95 -9.41
C LEU A 35 -7.92 54.26 -8.42
N ASN A 36 -7.79 55.51 -7.97
CA ASN A 36 -6.82 55.88 -6.94
C ASN A 36 -7.11 55.17 -5.61
N THR A 37 -8.39 55.04 -5.26
CA THR A 37 -8.82 54.26 -4.08
C THR A 37 -8.40 52.79 -4.22
N LEU A 38 -8.59 52.20 -5.41
CA LEU A 38 -8.15 50.83 -5.71
C LEU A 38 -6.62 50.69 -5.58
N ILE A 39 -5.86 51.61 -6.16
CA ILE A 39 -4.38 51.64 -6.10
C ILE A 39 -3.90 51.67 -4.65
N GLN A 40 -4.45 52.57 -3.83
CA GLN A 40 -4.09 52.65 -2.42
C GLN A 40 -4.50 51.38 -1.65
N SER A 41 -5.70 50.84 -1.90
CA SER A 41 -6.18 49.63 -1.21
C SER A 41 -5.34 48.38 -1.50
N LEU A 42 -4.77 48.31 -2.71
CA LEU A 42 -3.92 47.22 -3.16
C LEU A 42 -2.43 47.49 -2.93
N GLU A 43 -2.09 48.62 -2.30
CA GLU A 43 -0.70 49.06 -2.07
C GLU A 43 0.14 49.10 -3.36
N LEU A 44 -0.49 49.50 -4.47
CA LEU A 44 0.16 49.63 -5.76
C LEU A 44 0.83 51.01 -5.90
N PRO A 45 1.89 51.14 -6.72
CA PRO A 45 2.44 52.44 -7.10
C PRO A 45 1.37 53.38 -7.67
N GLU A 46 1.46 54.69 -7.40
CA GLU A 46 0.47 55.68 -7.89
C GLU A 46 0.38 55.72 -9.42
N ASP A 47 1.43 55.31 -10.12
CA ASP A 47 1.53 55.20 -11.57
C ASP A 47 1.16 53.80 -12.11
N ALA A 48 0.67 52.89 -11.27
CA ALA A 48 0.34 51.52 -11.67
C ALA A 48 -0.77 51.42 -12.73
N PHE A 49 -1.68 52.40 -12.76
CA PHE A 49 -2.72 52.49 -13.79
C PHE A 49 -2.73 53.86 -14.44
N ILE A 50 -2.12 53.96 -15.62
CA ILE A 50 -2.19 55.16 -16.46
C ILE A 50 -3.37 54.98 -17.41
N ILE A 51 -4.47 55.69 -17.17
CA ILE A 51 -5.60 55.75 -18.11
C ILE A 51 -5.29 56.86 -19.12
N PRO A 52 -5.14 56.54 -20.41
CA PRO A 52 -4.92 57.55 -21.45
C PRO A 52 -6.14 58.47 -21.56
N ASP A 53 -5.93 59.76 -21.82
CA ASP A 53 -7.02 60.72 -22.04
C ASP A 53 -7.88 60.39 -23.28
N GLU A 54 -7.32 59.64 -24.24
CA GLU A 54 -8.02 59.16 -25.44
C GLU A 54 -7.87 57.64 -25.61
N LEU A 55 -8.99 56.92 -25.67
CA LEU A 55 -9.02 55.47 -25.76
C LEU A 55 -9.18 55.03 -27.24
N THR A 56 -8.08 54.73 -27.91
CA THR A 56 -8.11 54.22 -29.29
C THR A 56 -8.16 52.70 -29.33
N LYS A 57 -8.71 52.12 -30.42
CA LYS A 57 -8.72 50.66 -30.63
C LYS A 57 -7.31 50.06 -30.62
N GLU A 58 -6.32 50.81 -31.09
CA GLU A 58 -4.91 50.38 -31.14
C GLU A 58 -4.31 50.24 -29.74
N ILE A 59 -4.56 51.19 -28.84
CA ILE A 59 -4.11 51.13 -27.44
C ILE A 59 -4.73 49.90 -26.74
N VAL A 60 -6.04 49.71 -26.88
CA VAL A 60 -6.74 48.56 -26.28
C VAL A 60 -6.19 47.22 -26.80
N THR A 61 -5.91 47.15 -28.10
CA THR A 61 -5.35 45.94 -28.73
C THR A 61 -3.94 45.66 -28.20
N LYS A 62 -3.09 46.68 -28.11
CA LYS A 62 -1.73 46.58 -27.59
C LYS A 62 -1.69 46.12 -26.13
N GLU A 63 -2.50 46.71 -25.26
CA GLU A 63 -2.61 46.31 -23.85
C GLU A 63 -3.08 44.86 -23.72
N ARG A 64 -4.09 44.47 -24.50
CA ARG A 64 -4.58 43.09 -24.53
C ARG A 64 -3.48 42.11 -24.96
N GLU A 65 -2.71 42.44 -26.00
CA GLU A 65 -1.57 41.63 -26.44
C GLU A 65 -0.50 41.51 -25.36
N GLN A 66 -0.17 42.60 -24.65
CA GLN A 66 0.79 42.57 -23.55
C GLN A 66 0.33 41.65 -22.41
N VAL A 67 -0.94 41.71 -22.01
CA VAL A 67 -1.50 40.82 -20.98
C VAL A 67 -1.46 39.36 -21.43
N ILE A 68 -1.86 39.07 -22.68
CA ILE A 68 -1.80 37.72 -23.24
C ILE A 68 -0.37 37.21 -23.28
N THR A 69 0.59 38.02 -23.74
CA THR A 69 2.00 37.66 -23.82
C THR A 69 2.59 37.42 -22.43
N TYR A 70 2.29 38.27 -21.44
CA TYR A 70 2.74 38.07 -20.05
C TYR A 70 2.20 36.77 -19.46
N ILE A 71 0.87 36.53 -19.57
CA ILE A 71 0.25 35.29 -19.09
C ILE A 71 0.87 34.08 -19.79
N THR A 72 1.01 34.13 -21.11
CA THR A 72 1.58 33.02 -21.91
C THR A 72 3.03 32.75 -21.51
N THR A 73 3.83 33.80 -21.31
CA THR A 73 5.24 33.69 -20.89
C THR A 73 5.34 33.07 -19.50
N LYS A 74 4.55 33.57 -18.53
CA LYS A 74 4.54 33.05 -17.17
C LYS A 74 4.12 31.58 -17.09
N VAL A 75 3.08 31.20 -17.84
CA VAL A 75 2.66 29.80 -17.96
C VAL A 75 3.76 28.94 -18.58
N ASN A 76 4.43 29.42 -19.63
CA ASN A 76 5.54 28.71 -20.27
C ASN A 76 6.75 28.54 -19.32
N GLU A 77 7.06 29.55 -18.51
CA GLU A 77 8.11 29.46 -17.49
C GLU A 77 7.76 28.44 -16.41
N GLU A 78 6.55 28.48 -15.86
CA GLU A 78 6.08 27.49 -14.88
C GLU A 78 6.11 26.07 -15.46
N GLN A 79 5.66 25.89 -16.71
CA GLN A 79 5.75 24.60 -17.41
C GLN A 79 7.20 24.17 -17.63
N LYS A 80 8.12 25.09 -17.97
CA LYS A 80 9.54 24.81 -18.17
C LYS A 80 10.21 24.39 -16.87
N VAL A 81 9.90 25.05 -15.76
CA VAL A 81 10.35 24.66 -14.42
C VAL A 81 9.82 23.28 -14.04
N ALA A 82 8.51 23.03 -14.24
CA ALA A 82 7.91 21.72 -13.99
C ALA A 82 8.55 20.61 -14.85
N ARG A 83 8.80 20.87 -16.14
CA ARG A 83 9.43 19.94 -17.08
C ARG A 83 10.89 19.64 -16.70
N ASN A 84 11.63 20.64 -16.27
CA ASN A 84 13.04 20.51 -15.90
C ASN A 84 13.24 19.95 -14.49
N SER A 85 12.20 19.93 -13.65
CA SER A 85 12.26 19.28 -12.34
C SER A 85 12.47 17.77 -12.50
N LYS A 86 13.60 17.29 -11.96
CA LYS A 86 13.94 15.87 -11.96
C LYS A 86 13.11 15.15 -10.87
N PRO A 87 12.41 14.06 -11.18
CA PRO A 87 11.58 13.32 -10.24
C PRO A 87 12.46 12.47 -9.31
N THR A 88 13.11 13.15 -8.35
CA THR A 88 14.10 12.57 -7.44
C THR A 88 13.52 11.45 -6.57
N VAL A 89 12.29 11.58 -6.08
CA VAL A 89 11.66 10.56 -5.23
C VAL A 89 11.39 9.31 -6.05
N THR A 90 10.90 9.47 -7.28
CA THR A 90 10.65 8.37 -8.21
C THR A 90 11.93 7.59 -8.50
N TYR A 91 13.02 8.29 -8.85
CA TYR A 91 14.30 7.63 -9.13
C TYR A 91 14.91 6.96 -7.91
N THR A 92 14.81 7.62 -6.74
CA THR A 92 15.26 7.03 -5.47
C THR A 92 14.48 5.76 -5.16
N PHE A 93 13.16 5.80 -5.32
CA PHE A 93 12.31 4.64 -5.06
C PHE A 93 12.61 3.48 -6.00
N ILE A 94 12.74 3.73 -7.31
CA ILE A 94 13.17 2.71 -8.28
C ILE A 94 14.54 2.13 -7.91
N GLY A 95 15.49 2.97 -7.48
CA GLY A 95 16.78 2.52 -6.98
C GLY A 95 16.67 1.59 -5.77
N LEU A 96 15.77 1.89 -4.82
CA LEU A 96 15.47 1.02 -3.67
C LEU A 96 14.85 -0.31 -4.11
N LEU A 97 13.94 -0.31 -5.10
CA LEU A 97 13.36 -1.54 -5.64
C LEU A 97 14.44 -2.45 -6.23
N ILE A 98 15.36 -1.87 -7.02
CA ILE A 98 16.47 -2.60 -7.62
C ILE A 98 17.41 -3.13 -6.53
N ALA A 99 17.75 -2.32 -5.54
CA ALA A 99 18.62 -2.74 -4.43
C ALA A 99 18.01 -3.90 -3.64
N ALA A 100 16.73 -3.82 -3.30
CA ALA A 100 16.01 -4.90 -2.62
C ALA A 100 15.94 -6.17 -3.47
N PHE A 101 15.68 -6.04 -4.77
CA PHE A 101 15.65 -7.18 -5.69
C PHE A 101 17.01 -7.87 -5.78
N LEU A 102 18.10 -7.10 -5.93
CA LEU A 102 19.46 -7.65 -5.96
C LEU A 102 19.80 -8.34 -4.64
N TRP A 103 19.47 -7.73 -3.51
CA TRP A 103 19.68 -8.33 -2.19
C TRP A 103 18.99 -9.70 -2.07
N VAL A 104 17.69 -9.79 -2.38
CA VAL A 104 16.95 -11.06 -2.31
C VAL A 104 17.45 -12.08 -3.33
N THR A 105 17.91 -11.61 -4.51
CA THR A 105 18.53 -12.49 -5.52
C THR A 105 19.75 -13.22 -4.97
N PHE A 106 20.62 -12.53 -4.22
CA PHE A 106 21.80 -13.15 -3.61
C PHE A 106 21.49 -14.01 -2.37
N GLN A 107 20.30 -13.89 -1.79
CA GLN A 107 19.91 -14.57 -0.55
C GLN A 107 19.01 -15.79 -0.76
N GLY A 108 18.98 -16.37 -1.96
CA GLY A 108 18.16 -17.54 -2.30
C GLY A 108 17.26 -17.37 -3.53
N GLY A 109 17.34 -16.23 -4.22
CA GLY A 109 16.60 -15.98 -5.45
C GLY A 109 15.22 -15.37 -5.23
N THR A 110 14.63 -14.84 -6.29
CA THR A 110 13.37 -14.08 -6.22
C THR A 110 12.15 -14.86 -6.71
N THR A 111 12.32 -16.09 -7.16
CA THR A 111 11.24 -16.92 -7.72
C THR A 111 10.71 -17.94 -6.71
N ASP A 112 11.44 -18.18 -5.62
CA ASP A 112 10.99 -19.03 -4.52
C ASP A 112 10.07 -18.24 -3.58
N SER A 113 8.84 -18.73 -3.43
CA SER A 113 7.82 -18.10 -2.57
C SER A 113 8.25 -18.07 -1.11
N PHE A 114 8.93 -19.12 -0.62
CA PHE A 114 9.38 -19.15 0.77
C PHE A 114 10.44 -18.08 1.03
N ASN A 115 11.41 -17.92 0.13
CA ASN A 115 12.40 -16.84 0.26
C ASN A 115 11.75 -15.45 0.24
N LEU A 116 10.71 -15.23 -0.59
CA LEU A 116 9.95 -13.98 -0.58
C LEU A 116 9.20 -13.76 0.74
N ILE A 117 8.60 -14.81 1.33
CA ILE A 117 7.98 -14.75 2.66
C ILE A 117 9.03 -14.38 3.72
N LYS A 118 10.17 -15.07 3.72
CA LYS A 118 11.29 -14.80 4.64
C LYS A 118 11.76 -13.36 4.60
N TRP A 119 11.86 -12.76 3.41
CA TRP A 119 12.30 -11.37 3.23
C TRP A 119 11.20 -10.31 3.37
N GLY A 120 9.97 -10.70 3.72
CA GLY A 120 8.93 -9.73 4.06
C GLY A 120 7.77 -9.62 3.09
N GLY A 121 7.51 -10.64 2.29
CA GLY A 121 6.29 -10.72 1.51
C GLY A 121 5.07 -10.65 2.41
N LYS A 122 3.97 -10.12 1.88
CA LYS A 122 2.71 -10.08 2.61
C LYS A 122 2.24 -11.53 2.74
N PHE A 123 2.17 -12.02 3.97
CA PHE A 123 1.81 -13.38 4.29
C PHE A 123 0.93 -13.38 5.54
N ASN A 124 -0.35 -13.74 5.39
CA ASN A 124 -1.35 -13.58 6.44
C ASN A 124 -1.00 -14.30 7.76
N PRO A 125 -0.54 -15.57 7.76
CA PRO A 125 -0.21 -16.27 9.01
C PRO A 125 0.81 -15.52 9.87
N LEU A 126 1.84 -14.93 9.25
CA LEU A 126 2.84 -14.15 9.99
C LEU A 126 2.32 -12.76 10.41
N ILE A 127 1.38 -12.18 9.66
CA ILE A 127 0.70 -10.95 10.10
C ILE A 127 -0.17 -11.21 11.33
N TYR A 128 -0.90 -12.34 11.36
CA TYR A 128 -1.66 -12.76 12.54
C TYR A 128 -0.73 -13.02 13.73
N ALA A 129 0.47 -13.55 13.50
CA ALA A 129 1.53 -13.69 14.50
C ALA A 129 2.25 -12.36 14.87
N GLY A 130 1.72 -11.21 14.46
CA GLY A 130 2.18 -9.89 14.92
C GLY A 130 3.20 -9.19 14.00
N GLU A 131 3.51 -9.73 12.82
CA GLU A 131 4.48 -9.13 11.89
C GLU A 131 3.86 -8.00 11.05
N TRP A 132 3.41 -6.94 11.71
CA TRP A 132 2.75 -5.77 11.10
C TRP A 132 3.58 -5.07 10.02
N TRP A 133 4.91 -5.19 10.06
CA TRP A 133 5.81 -4.60 9.07
C TRP A 133 5.60 -5.19 7.66
N ARG A 134 4.94 -6.36 7.56
CA ARG A 134 4.50 -6.99 6.30
C ARG A 134 3.38 -6.23 5.58
N PHE A 135 2.86 -5.15 6.14
CA PHE A 135 2.06 -4.18 5.38
C PHE A 135 2.91 -3.20 4.55
N ILE A 136 4.21 -3.11 4.82
CA ILE A 136 5.12 -2.12 4.21
C ILE A 136 6.15 -2.80 3.31
N SER A 137 6.87 -3.79 3.83
CA SER A 137 7.95 -4.49 3.12
C SER A 137 7.59 -5.07 1.74
N PRO A 138 6.36 -5.58 1.47
CA PRO A 138 6.06 -6.21 0.19
C PRO A 138 6.18 -5.26 -1.00
N ILE A 139 6.02 -3.95 -0.76
CA ILE A 139 6.13 -2.91 -1.78
C ILE A 139 7.52 -2.94 -2.46
N PHE A 140 8.55 -3.43 -1.76
CA PHE A 140 9.92 -3.46 -2.25
C PHE A 140 10.32 -4.79 -2.90
N LEU A 141 9.57 -5.86 -2.66
CA LEU A 141 9.91 -7.22 -3.11
C LEU A 141 9.30 -7.52 -4.47
N HIS A 142 10.00 -8.25 -5.33
CA HIS A 142 9.52 -8.57 -6.68
C HIS A 142 9.86 -10.02 -7.04
N SER A 143 8.95 -10.67 -7.77
CA SER A 143 9.13 -12.05 -8.24
C SER A 143 9.65 -12.04 -9.67
N GLY A 144 10.97 -12.22 -9.79
CA GLY A 144 11.66 -12.22 -11.08
C GLY A 144 11.83 -10.83 -11.72
N LEU A 145 12.68 -10.78 -12.75
CA LEU A 145 13.13 -9.53 -13.35
C LEU A 145 12.02 -8.80 -14.12
N ILE A 146 11.13 -9.53 -14.80
CA ILE A 146 10.04 -8.94 -15.58
C ILE A 146 9.07 -8.19 -14.67
N HIS A 147 8.76 -8.75 -13.49
CA HIS A 147 7.88 -8.11 -12.52
C HIS A 147 8.49 -6.83 -11.93
N LEU A 148 9.80 -6.84 -11.65
CA LEU A 148 10.50 -5.61 -11.25
C LEU A 148 10.49 -4.57 -12.38
N ALA A 149 10.85 -4.99 -13.59
CA ALA A 149 10.99 -4.09 -14.73
C ALA A 149 9.66 -3.41 -15.09
N SER A 150 8.54 -4.15 -15.09
CA SER A 150 7.22 -3.59 -15.37
C SER A 150 6.82 -2.52 -14.34
N ASN A 151 7.01 -2.78 -13.05
CA ASN A 151 6.74 -1.80 -11.99
C ASN A 151 7.67 -0.59 -12.06
N ALA A 152 8.96 -0.79 -12.30
CA ALA A 152 9.93 0.29 -12.43
C ALA A 152 9.63 1.20 -13.63
N VAL A 153 9.26 0.63 -14.79
CA VAL A 153 8.83 1.38 -15.97
C VAL A 153 7.56 2.17 -15.68
N MET A 154 6.57 1.53 -15.04
CA MET A 154 5.33 2.21 -14.67
C MET A 154 5.59 3.38 -13.72
N LEU A 155 6.37 3.19 -12.66
CA LEU A 155 6.77 4.27 -11.75
C LEU A 155 7.56 5.37 -12.47
N TYR A 156 8.45 5.02 -13.38
CA TYR A 156 9.20 6.00 -14.16
C TYR A 156 8.27 6.89 -15.00
N ILE A 157 7.19 6.33 -15.55
CA ILE A 157 6.22 7.06 -16.36
C ILE A 157 5.22 7.82 -15.47
N VAL A 158 4.38 7.11 -14.73
CA VAL A 158 3.28 7.71 -13.96
C VAL A 158 3.76 8.38 -12.68
N GLY A 159 4.78 7.82 -12.04
CA GLY A 159 5.36 8.36 -10.81
C GLY A 159 6.07 9.69 -11.04
N ALA A 160 6.86 9.80 -12.12
CA ALA A 160 7.51 11.06 -12.47
C ALA A 160 6.49 12.19 -12.73
N TRP A 161 5.36 11.87 -13.34
CA TRP A 161 4.28 12.83 -13.57
C TRP A 161 3.61 13.24 -12.26
N ALA A 162 3.27 12.26 -11.43
CA ALA A 162 2.66 12.51 -10.12
C ALA A 162 3.58 13.33 -9.20
N GLU A 163 4.89 13.06 -9.17
CA GLU A 163 5.86 13.82 -8.37
C GLU A 163 5.92 15.30 -8.78
N ARG A 164 5.83 15.59 -10.08
CA ARG A 164 5.80 16.98 -10.58
C ARG A 164 4.53 17.73 -10.19
N ILE A 165 3.40 17.03 -10.14
CA ILE A 165 2.09 17.63 -9.83
C ILE A 165 1.91 17.82 -8.31
N TYR A 166 2.20 16.77 -7.53
CA TYR A 166 1.97 16.77 -6.08
C TYR A 166 3.16 17.35 -5.30
N GLY A 167 4.35 17.39 -5.90
CA GLY A 167 5.60 17.68 -5.22
C GLY A 167 6.11 16.48 -4.41
N LYS A 168 7.40 16.54 -4.05
CA LYS A 168 8.17 15.42 -3.49
C LYS A 168 7.51 14.74 -2.28
N TRP A 169 7.16 15.52 -1.25
CA TRP A 169 6.61 14.98 0.00
C TRP A 169 5.20 14.41 -0.11
N ARG A 170 4.30 15.08 -0.83
CA ARG A 170 2.94 14.53 -1.02
C ARG A 170 2.99 13.26 -1.87
N TYR A 171 3.82 13.26 -2.91
CA TYR A 171 4.03 12.08 -3.74
C TYR A 171 4.63 10.91 -2.95
N ALA A 172 5.66 11.14 -2.13
CA ALA A 172 6.23 10.10 -1.27
C ALA A 172 5.19 9.48 -0.32
N LEU A 173 4.32 10.32 0.29
CA LEU A 173 3.23 9.84 1.13
C LEU A 173 2.21 9.02 0.34
N ILE A 174 1.80 9.50 -0.86
CA ILE A 174 0.89 8.77 -1.75
C ILE A 174 1.45 7.41 -2.11
N LEU A 175 2.74 7.35 -2.44
CA LEU A 175 3.41 6.13 -2.87
C LEU A 175 3.47 5.10 -1.73
N ILE A 176 3.93 5.50 -0.55
CA ILE A 176 4.10 4.57 0.58
C ILE A 176 2.77 4.25 1.25
N ILE A 177 2.01 5.26 1.68
CA ILE A 177 0.75 5.04 2.43
C ILE A 177 -0.31 4.43 1.50
N GLY A 178 -0.37 4.86 0.24
CA GLY A 178 -1.27 4.24 -0.73
C GLY A 178 -0.90 2.78 -1.02
N GLY A 179 0.40 2.45 -1.14
CA GLY A 179 0.86 1.07 -1.24
C GLY A 179 0.48 0.23 -0.01
N ILE A 180 0.62 0.79 1.20
CA ILE A 180 0.17 0.16 2.46
C ILE A 180 -1.34 -0.10 2.43
N CYS A 181 -2.16 0.84 1.93
CA CYS A 181 -3.60 0.65 1.79
C CYS A 181 -3.92 -0.53 0.86
N GLY A 182 -3.15 -0.71 -0.21
CA GLY A 182 -3.23 -1.90 -1.06
C GLY A 182 -2.91 -3.18 -0.27
N ASN A 183 -1.80 -3.21 0.47
CA ASN A 183 -1.44 -4.38 1.28
C ASN A 183 -2.47 -4.70 2.38
N ILE A 184 -3.12 -3.68 2.96
CA ILE A 184 -4.21 -3.84 3.93
C ILE A 184 -5.45 -4.46 3.25
N ALA A 185 -5.84 -3.97 2.07
CA ALA A 185 -6.97 -4.55 1.31
C ALA A 185 -6.67 -6.00 0.88
N SER A 186 -5.44 -6.26 0.43
CA SER A 186 -4.94 -7.61 0.17
C SER A 186 -5.06 -8.51 1.38
N PHE A 187 -4.61 -8.05 2.55
CA PHE A 187 -4.69 -8.80 3.79
C PHE A 187 -6.12 -9.19 4.16
N ALA A 188 -7.06 -8.26 4.02
CA ALA A 188 -8.46 -8.49 4.34
C ALA A 188 -9.15 -9.47 3.37
N LEU A 189 -8.81 -9.43 2.09
CA LEU A 189 -9.59 -10.07 1.03
C LEU A 189 -8.88 -11.27 0.39
N ASN A 190 -7.56 -11.39 0.54
CA ASN A 190 -6.72 -12.39 -0.10
C ASN A 190 -5.78 -13.05 0.92
N MET A 191 -5.67 -14.38 0.91
CA MET A 191 -4.76 -15.11 1.81
C MET A 191 -3.41 -15.43 1.18
N ASN A 192 -3.31 -15.30 -0.14
CA ASN A 192 -2.10 -15.65 -0.87
C ASN A 192 -0.96 -14.67 -0.58
N LEU A 193 0.26 -15.14 -0.84
CA LEU A 193 1.46 -14.31 -0.85
C LEU A 193 1.27 -13.15 -1.84
N SER A 194 1.54 -11.93 -1.38
CA SER A 194 1.54 -10.74 -2.22
C SER A 194 2.84 -9.95 -2.05
N ILE A 195 3.38 -9.50 -3.18
CA ILE A 195 4.65 -8.78 -3.31
C ILE A 195 4.56 -7.88 -4.53
N GLY A 196 5.36 -6.81 -4.55
CA GLY A 196 5.50 -5.92 -5.69
C GLY A 196 5.18 -4.48 -5.33
N ALA A 197 5.81 -3.55 -6.05
CA ALA A 197 5.48 -2.14 -5.96
C ALA A 197 4.13 -1.79 -6.62
N SER A 198 3.41 -2.77 -7.17
CA SER A 198 2.18 -2.55 -7.95
C SER A 198 1.08 -1.89 -7.10
N THR A 199 0.96 -2.22 -5.82
CA THR A 199 0.03 -1.53 -4.90
C THR A 199 0.33 -0.02 -4.82
N ALA A 200 1.61 0.36 -4.78
CA ALA A 200 2.05 1.75 -4.82
C ALA A 200 1.86 2.39 -6.21
N VAL A 201 2.08 1.66 -7.30
CA VAL A 201 1.80 2.12 -8.67
C VAL A 201 0.32 2.43 -8.85
N PHE A 202 -0.57 1.54 -8.40
CA PHE A 202 -2.00 1.75 -8.40
C PHE A 202 -2.41 2.93 -7.52
N ALA A 203 -1.76 3.12 -6.36
CA ALA A 203 -1.98 4.33 -5.55
C ALA A 203 -1.59 5.62 -6.29
N VAL A 204 -0.49 5.63 -7.01
CA VAL A 204 -0.10 6.77 -7.86
C VAL A 204 -1.14 7.01 -8.96
N MET A 205 -1.62 5.96 -9.63
CA MET A 205 -2.69 6.09 -10.63
C MET A 205 -4.00 6.62 -10.00
N GLY A 206 -4.37 6.16 -8.81
CA GLY A 206 -5.53 6.64 -8.07
C GLY A 206 -5.41 8.12 -7.71
N ALA A 207 -4.22 8.55 -7.29
CA ALA A 207 -3.93 9.96 -7.05
C ALA A 207 -4.02 10.80 -8.33
N LEU A 208 -3.58 10.28 -9.49
CA LEU A 208 -3.75 10.99 -10.76
C LEU A 208 -5.23 11.08 -11.17
N LEU A 209 -6.04 10.05 -10.91
CA LEU A 209 -7.49 10.08 -11.15
C LEU A 209 -8.19 11.10 -10.24
N TYR A 210 -7.73 11.32 -9.01
CA TYR A 210 -8.28 12.37 -8.14
C TYR A 210 -8.18 13.77 -8.77
N LEU A 211 -7.15 14.03 -9.59
CA LEU A 211 -7.02 15.32 -10.29
C LEU A 211 -8.20 15.60 -11.23
N VAL A 212 -8.79 14.56 -11.81
CA VAL A 212 -9.99 14.67 -12.66
C VAL A 212 -11.18 15.16 -11.84
N VAL A 213 -11.31 14.73 -10.58
CA VAL A 213 -12.34 15.22 -9.67
C VAL A 213 -12.04 16.64 -9.18
N LEU A 214 -10.77 16.95 -8.93
CA LEU A 214 -10.36 18.25 -8.43
C LEU A 214 -10.51 19.36 -9.48
N LYS A 215 -10.08 19.12 -10.73
CA LYS A 215 -10.18 20.07 -11.85
C LYS A 215 -10.54 19.33 -13.15
N PRO A 216 -11.82 18.94 -13.34
CA PRO A 216 -12.25 18.13 -14.48
C PRO A 216 -11.94 18.78 -15.83
N ASN A 217 -12.15 20.10 -15.95
CA ASN A 217 -11.92 20.83 -17.20
C ASN A 217 -10.45 20.82 -17.66
N VAL A 218 -9.52 20.60 -16.73
CA VAL A 218 -8.07 20.59 -17.01
C VAL A 218 -7.58 19.17 -17.24
N TYR A 219 -7.91 18.25 -16.32
CA TYR A 219 -7.28 16.93 -16.27
C TYR A 219 -8.05 15.82 -16.97
N ALA A 220 -9.36 15.94 -17.18
CA ALA A 220 -10.16 14.86 -17.78
C ALA A 220 -9.68 14.51 -19.19
N LYS A 221 -9.48 15.53 -20.05
CA LYS A 221 -9.07 15.36 -21.45
C LYS A 221 -7.56 15.17 -21.66
N THR A 222 -6.73 15.60 -20.70
CA THR A 222 -5.27 15.56 -20.85
C THR A 222 -4.66 14.28 -20.30
N ILE A 223 -5.09 13.85 -19.11
CA ILE A 223 -4.47 12.72 -18.39
C ILE A 223 -5.51 11.66 -18.00
N GLY A 224 -6.74 12.08 -17.68
CA GLY A 224 -7.78 11.24 -17.10
C GLY A 224 -8.12 10.01 -17.94
N VAL A 225 -8.35 10.18 -19.24
CA VAL A 225 -8.67 9.06 -20.15
C VAL A 225 -7.51 8.06 -20.22
N SER A 226 -6.28 8.53 -20.43
CA SER A 226 -5.11 7.65 -20.54
C SER A 226 -4.84 6.86 -19.26
N ILE A 227 -4.94 7.51 -18.09
CA ILE A 227 -4.75 6.82 -16.80
C ILE A 227 -5.90 5.85 -16.53
N ALA A 228 -7.16 6.24 -16.79
CA ALA A 228 -8.30 5.36 -16.62
C ALA A 228 -8.21 4.12 -17.53
N SER A 229 -7.82 4.29 -18.80
CA SER A 229 -7.58 3.18 -19.73
C SER A 229 -6.44 2.29 -19.25
N LEU A 230 -5.34 2.86 -18.75
CA LEU A 230 -4.22 2.09 -18.22
C LEU A 230 -4.62 1.26 -17.00
N VAL A 231 -5.37 1.85 -16.07
CA VAL A 231 -5.94 1.14 -14.92
C VAL A 231 -6.87 0.01 -15.37
N ALA A 232 -7.77 0.29 -16.31
CA ALA A 232 -8.72 -0.70 -16.81
C ALA A 232 -8.03 -1.88 -17.48
N VAL A 233 -7.00 -1.63 -18.30
CA VAL A 233 -6.23 -2.70 -18.96
C VAL A 233 -5.45 -3.52 -17.95
N ASN A 234 -4.77 -2.90 -16.98
CA ASN A 234 -4.03 -3.65 -15.96
C ASN A 234 -4.98 -4.53 -15.13
N LEU A 235 -6.08 -3.98 -14.61
CA LEU A 235 -7.06 -4.76 -13.84
C LEU A 235 -7.70 -5.87 -14.67
N LEU A 236 -7.95 -5.64 -15.96
CA LEU A 236 -8.47 -6.68 -16.84
C LEU A 236 -7.47 -7.82 -17.01
N LEU A 237 -6.18 -7.53 -17.19
CA LEU A 237 -5.12 -8.55 -17.24
C LEU A 237 -5.00 -9.30 -15.92
N ASP A 238 -5.15 -8.60 -14.79
CA ASP A 238 -5.07 -9.19 -13.45
C ASP A 238 -6.17 -10.24 -13.22
N VAL A 239 -7.38 -10.02 -13.74
CA VAL A 239 -8.50 -10.98 -13.66
C VAL A 239 -8.17 -12.33 -14.30
N PHE A 240 -7.32 -12.34 -15.33
CA PHE A 240 -6.92 -13.57 -16.03
C PHE A 240 -5.67 -14.22 -15.44
N SER A 241 -5.13 -13.69 -14.33
CA SER A 241 -3.96 -14.24 -13.65
C SER A 241 -4.26 -14.56 -12.20
N SER A 242 -4.34 -15.86 -11.87
CA SER A 242 -4.60 -16.34 -10.50
C SER A 242 -3.51 -15.99 -9.48
N GLN A 243 -2.34 -15.55 -9.96
CA GLN A 243 -1.21 -15.16 -9.11
C GLN A 243 -1.21 -13.66 -8.77
N ILE A 244 -2.10 -12.85 -9.38
CA ILE A 244 -2.11 -11.40 -9.17
C ILE A 244 -3.13 -11.00 -8.11
N ASP A 245 -2.70 -10.09 -7.25
CA ASP A 245 -3.47 -9.60 -6.13
C ASP A 245 -4.34 -8.39 -6.50
N ILE A 246 -5.50 -8.67 -7.10
CA ILE A 246 -6.47 -7.64 -7.51
C ILE A 246 -6.95 -6.80 -6.33
N ALA A 247 -7.16 -7.43 -5.15
CA ALA A 247 -7.56 -6.72 -3.94
C ALA A 247 -6.51 -5.69 -3.54
N GLY A 248 -5.22 -6.05 -3.64
CA GLY A 248 -4.10 -5.13 -3.45
C GLY A 248 -4.12 -3.95 -4.42
N HIS A 249 -4.36 -4.21 -5.71
CA HIS A 249 -4.41 -3.16 -6.73
C HIS A 249 -5.58 -2.18 -6.53
N ILE A 250 -6.78 -2.70 -6.26
CA ILE A 250 -7.97 -1.87 -5.97
C ILE A 250 -7.75 -1.08 -4.68
N GLY A 251 -7.24 -1.71 -3.62
CA GLY A 251 -6.93 -1.05 -2.36
C GLY A 251 -5.90 0.07 -2.51
N GLY A 252 -4.87 -0.15 -3.33
CA GLY A 252 -3.89 0.86 -3.69
C GLY A 252 -4.54 2.02 -4.43
N LEU A 253 -5.33 1.74 -5.47
CA LEU A 253 -6.04 2.74 -6.27
C LEU A 253 -6.95 3.63 -5.41
N VAL A 254 -7.81 3.02 -4.59
CA VAL A 254 -8.72 3.74 -3.70
C VAL A 254 -7.95 4.50 -2.63
N GLY A 255 -6.95 3.87 -2.00
CA GLY A 255 -6.11 4.48 -0.98
C GLY A 255 -5.38 5.72 -1.49
N GLY A 256 -4.76 5.61 -2.67
CA GLY A 256 -4.08 6.72 -3.33
C GLY A 256 -5.02 7.84 -3.74
N PHE A 257 -6.23 7.52 -4.24
CA PHE A 257 -7.26 8.51 -4.58
C PHE A 257 -7.73 9.29 -3.35
N LEU A 258 -8.07 8.60 -2.26
CA LEU A 258 -8.52 9.24 -1.02
C LEU A 258 -7.39 10.04 -0.35
N LEU A 259 -6.17 9.50 -0.35
CA LEU A 259 -5.02 10.19 0.21
C LEU A 259 -4.65 11.45 -0.58
N ALA A 260 -4.69 11.39 -1.91
CA ALA A 260 -4.58 12.57 -2.76
C ALA A 260 -5.71 13.58 -2.48
N GLY A 261 -6.92 13.09 -2.22
CA GLY A 261 -8.06 13.89 -1.78
C GLY A 261 -7.83 14.63 -0.46
N ALA A 262 -7.15 14.01 0.49
CA ALA A 262 -6.81 14.60 1.78
C ALA A 262 -5.65 15.61 1.66
N LEU A 263 -4.58 15.22 0.95
CA LEU A 263 -3.36 16.02 0.79
C LEU A 263 -3.54 17.21 -0.17
N SER A 264 -4.33 17.02 -1.23
CA SER A 264 -4.57 17.95 -2.34
C SER A 264 -3.28 18.44 -3.03
N LEU A 265 -3.41 19.41 -3.94
CA LEU A 265 -2.29 20.07 -4.61
C LEU A 265 -1.58 21.06 -3.67
N PRO A 266 -0.32 21.45 -3.98
CA PRO A 266 0.36 22.55 -3.29
C PRO A 266 -0.49 23.84 -3.26
N ASN A 267 -0.32 24.64 -2.20
CA ASN A 267 -0.98 25.94 -2.01
C ASN A 267 -2.52 25.93 -1.99
N GLN A 268 -3.14 24.77 -1.72
CA GLN A 268 -4.57 24.65 -1.49
C GLN A 268 -4.91 24.79 0.00
N PHE A 269 -5.92 25.59 0.33
CA PHE A 269 -6.41 25.74 1.70
C PHE A 269 -7.07 24.46 2.21
N LEU A 270 -7.08 24.28 3.54
CA LEU A 270 -7.80 23.18 4.16
C LEU A 270 -9.31 23.46 4.08
N HIS A 271 -10.08 22.48 3.62
CA HIS A 271 -11.54 22.56 3.53
C HIS A 271 -12.16 21.23 3.97
N TRP A 272 -13.43 21.24 4.40
CA TRP A 272 -14.08 20.06 4.98
C TRP A 272 -14.00 18.79 4.12
N ARG A 273 -14.05 18.91 2.78
CA ARG A 273 -13.94 17.77 1.86
C ARG A 273 -12.60 17.03 2.00
N ARG A 274 -11.50 17.72 2.31
CA ARG A 274 -10.17 17.11 2.52
C ARG A 274 -10.17 16.28 3.79
N LEU A 275 -10.82 16.80 4.84
CA LEU A 275 -11.01 16.05 6.08
C LEU A 275 -11.88 14.81 5.83
N ALA A 276 -12.97 14.94 5.06
CA ALA A 276 -13.81 13.82 4.69
C ALA A 276 -13.01 12.72 3.95
N TYR A 277 -12.18 13.07 2.96
CA TYR A 277 -11.30 12.11 2.29
C TYR A 277 -10.34 11.41 3.25
N GLY A 278 -9.71 12.15 4.16
CA GLY A 278 -8.79 11.59 5.15
C GLY A 278 -9.49 10.65 6.15
N LEU A 279 -10.67 11.05 6.63
CA LEU A 279 -11.49 10.22 7.53
C LEU A 279 -12.01 8.97 6.82
N SER A 280 -12.42 9.07 5.56
CA SER A 280 -12.82 7.91 4.76
C SER A 280 -11.66 6.93 4.55
N LEU A 281 -10.45 7.42 4.28
CA LEU A 281 -9.25 6.58 4.17
C LEU A 281 -9.00 5.80 5.46
N ILE A 282 -9.00 6.49 6.60
CA ILE A 282 -8.78 5.88 7.92
C ILE A 282 -9.90 4.89 8.24
N GLY A 283 -11.16 5.25 8.01
CA GLY A 283 -12.31 4.38 8.26
C GLY A 283 -12.27 3.09 7.43
N ILE A 284 -11.93 3.18 6.14
CA ILE A 284 -11.79 2.01 5.26
C ILE A 284 -10.59 1.15 5.70
N ALA A 285 -9.45 1.76 6.05
CA ALA A 285 -8.29 1.02 6.53
C ALA A 285 -8.60 0.26 7.84
N ILE A 286 -9.27 0.90 8.79
CA ILE A 286 -9.72 0.26 10.04
C ILE A 286 -10.69 -0.89 9.74
N LEU A 287 -11.66 -0.68 8.84
CA LEU A 287 -12.61 -1.70 8.45
C LEU A 287 -11.93 -2.94 7.85
N PHE A 288 -10.97 -2.74 6.94
CA PHE A 288 -10.22 -3.84 6.34
C PHE A 288 -9.28 -4.54 7.33
N LEU A 289 -8.63 -3.79 8.22
CA LEU A 289 -7.84 -4.39 9.29
C LEU A 289 -8.72 -5.24 10.21
N TYR A 290 -9.87 -4.70 10.65
CA TYR A 290 -10.84 -5.42 11.48
C TYR A 290 -11.31 -6.71 10.79
N PHE A 291 -11.74 -6.63 9.53
CA PHE A 291 -12.22 -7.80 8.79
C PHE A 291 -11.11 -8.83 8.55
N GLY A 292 -9.89 -8.38 8.21
CA GLY A 292 -8.74 -9.26 8.00
C GLY A 292 -8.34 -10.01 9.26
N PHE A 293 -8.26 -9.34 10.42
CA PHE A 293 -7.99 -10.01 11.69
C PHE A 293 -9.15 -10.90 12.16
N GLN A 294 -10.40 -10.51 11.90
CA GLN A 294 -11.55 -11.36 12.18
C GLN A 294 -11.51 -12.65 11.35
N LYS A 295 -11.08 -12.58 10.08
CA LYS A 295 -10.86 -13.75 9.23
C LYS A 295 -9.72 -14.63 9.74
N GLY A 296 -8.65 -14.05 10.27
CA GLY A 296 -7.56 -14.80 10.90
C GLY A 296 -7.95 -15.49 12.21
N ALA A 297 -8.95 -14.97 12.91
CA ALA A 297 -9.53 -15.59 14.10
C ALA A 297 -10.51 -16.74 13.77
N GLN A 298 -10.80 -16.99 12.48
CA GLN A 298 -11.61 -18.10 12.02
C GLN A 298 -10.72 -19.18 11.39
N GLN A 299 -11.25 -20.40 11.28
CA GLN A 299 -10.57 -21.49 10.60
C GLN A 299 -10.27 -21.13 9.14
N TYR A 300 -9.03 -21.37 8.72
CA TYR A 300 -8.54 -21.19 7.36
C TYR A 300 -7.65 -22.35 6.96
N ASP A 301 -7.44 -22.54 5.66
CA ASP A 301 -6.60 -23.61 5.12
C ASP A 301 -5.13 -23.47 5.61
N PRO A 302 -4.61 -24.43 6.42
CA PRO A 302 -3.27 -24.36 6.99
C PRO A 302 -2.16 -24.73 5.99
N MET A 303 -2.46 -25.25 4.80
CA MET A 303 -1.47 -25.84 3.89
C MET A 303 -0.26 -24.93 3.61
N GLN A 304 -0.49 -23.66 3.25
CA GLN A 304 0.59 -22.71 2.97
C GLN A 304 1.40 -22.35 4.23
N ALA A 305 0.74 -22.31 5.38
CA ALA A 305 1.38 -22.07 6.66
C ALA A 305 2.29 -23.26 7.03
N ASN A 306 1.79 -24.49 6.87
CA ASN A 306 2.53 -25.74 7.11
C ASN A 306 3.75 -25.90 6.22
N ILE A 307 3.64 -25.58 4.93
CA ILE A 307 4.80 -25.57 4.01
C ILE A 307 5.87 -24.59 4.52
N SER A 308 5.45 -23.42 5.02
CA SER A 308 6.37 -22.42 5.57
C SER A 308 7.00 -22.88 6.89
N VAL A 309 6.23 -23.51 7.77
CA VAL A 309 6.71 -24.11 9.03
C VAL A 309 7.78 -25.16 8.76
N GLN A 310 7.51 -26.10 7.84
CA GLN A 310 8.47 -27.14 7.46
C GLN A 310 9.80 -26.54 6.98
N ARG A 311 9.73 -25.50 6.14
CA ARG A 311 10.91 -24.82 5.61
C ARG A 311 11.67 -24.05 6.69
N TYR A 312 10.98 -23.39 7.61
CA TYR A 312 11.63 -22.72 8.75
C TYR A 312 12.32 -23.72 9.68
N LEU A 313 11.72 -24.88 9.95
CA LEU A 313 12.35 -25.95 10.74
C LEU A 313 13.60 -26.51 10.04
N GLN A 314 13.58 -26.67 8.72
CA GLN A 314 14.75 -27.10 7.94
C GLN A 314 15.89 -26.08 7.96
N GLU A 315 15.58 -24.78 8.09
CA GLU A 315 16.58 -23.71 8.25
C GLU A 315 16.98 -23.47 9.72
N ASP A 316 16.58 -24.33 10.66
CA ASP A 316 16.80 -24.16 12.11
C ASP A 316 16.21 -22.86 12.67
N ASN A 317 15.21 -22.28 12.00
CA ASN A 317 14.50 -21.09 12.43
C ASN A 317 13.21 -21.45 13.17
N LYS A 318 13.40 -22.10 14.31
CA LYS A 318 12.31 -22.54 15.18
C LYS A 318 11.35 -21.41 15.59
N LYS A 319 11.89 -20.21 15.84
CA LYS A 319 11.10 -19.07 16.31
C LYS A 319 9.95 -18.71 15.37
N GLU A 320 10.22 -18.64 14.06
CA GLU A 320 9.19 -18.33 13.07
C GLU A 320 8.24 -19.51 12.83
N ALA A 321 8.76 -20.74 12.91
CA ALA A 321 7.93 -21.95 12.85
C ALA A 321 6.90 -21.99 14.01
N THR A 322 7.34 -21.77 15.25
CA THR A 322 6.48 -21.74 16.45
C THR A 322 5.38 -20.69 16.34
N LYS A 323 5.71 -19.46 15.92
CA LYS A 323 4.70 -18.39 15.71
C LYS A 323 3.55 -18.81 14.80
N ILE A 324 3.87 -19.50 13.69
CA ILE A 324 2.86 -19.92 12.73
C ILE A 324 2.03 -21.06 13.30
N VAL A 325 2.68 -22.06 13.90
CA VAL A 325 1.99 -23.23 14.50
C VAL A 325 1.07 -22.80 15.65
N ASP A 326 1.54 -21.95 16.56
CA ASP A 326 0.74 -21.45 17.68
C ASP A 326 -0.50 -20.73 17.16
N ASN A 327 -0.35 -19.87 16.15
CA ASN A 327 -1.48 -19.16 15.56
C ASN A 327 -2.49 -20.11 14.89
N LEU A 328 -2.03 -21.16 14.22
CA LEU A 328 -2.90 -22.18 13.62
C LEU A 328 -3.71 -22.93 14.69
N ILE A 329 -3.08 -23.26 15.82
CA ILE A 329 -3.76 -23.93 16.95
C ILE A 329 -4.78 -22.98 17.58
N GLU A 330 -4.38 -21.74 17.88
CA GLU A 330 -5.26 -20.73 18.49
C GLU A 330 -6.48 -20.37 17.62
N SER A 331 -6.32 -20.32 16.29
CA SER A 331 -7.43 -20.04 15.36
C SER A 331 -8.29 -21.27 15.09
N GLY A 332 -7.91 -22.45 15.60
CA GLY A 332 -8.52 -23.74 15.27
C GLY A 332 -8.27 -24.19 13.84
N SER A 333 -7.32 -23.59 13.13
CA SER A 333 -6.94 -23.93 11.76
C SER A 333 -5.95 -25.10 11.67
N ALA A 334 -5.38 -25.52 12.80
CA ALA A 334 -4.40 -26.59 12.85
C ALA A 334 -4.96 -27.93 12.34
N ASP A 335 -4.23 -28.54 11.42
CA ASP A 335 -4.44 -29.91 10.92
C ASP A 335 -3.41 -30.88 11.51
N ALA A 336 -3.45 -32.14 11.08
CA ALA A 336 -2.52 -33.18 11.55
C ALA A 336 -1.04 -32.79 11.35
N TYR A 337 -0.69 -32.14 10.23
CA TYR A 337 0.66 -31.64 9.99
C TYR A 337 1.04 -30.53 10.98
N SER A 338 0.13 -29.59 11.24
CA SER A 338 0.33 -28.49 12.19
C SER A 338 0.69 -29.03 13.58
N TYR A 339 -0.09 -29.99 14.07
CA TYR A 339 0.14 -30.65 15.36
C TYR A 339 1.41 -31.52 15.37
N THR A 340 1.73 -32.16 14.25
CA THR A 340 3.00 -32.88 14.07
C THR A 340 4.20 -31.95 14.18
N TYR A 341 4.14 -30.77 13.56
CA TYR A 341 5.18 -29.76 13.71
C TYR A 341 5.25 -29.23 15.15
N ALA A 342 4.11 -29.01 15.81
CA ALA A 342 4.06 -28.64 17.22
C ALA A 342 4.77 -29.67 18.12
N ALA A 343 4.52 -30.97 17.88
CA ALA A 343 5.18 -32.05 18.59
C ALA A 343 6.70 -32.03 18.37
N SER A 344 7.15 -31.84 17.12
CA SER A 344 8.57 -31.74 16.79
C SER A 344 9.27 -30.56 17.50
N ILE A 345 8.61 -29.39 17.55
CA ILE A 345 9.07 -28.18 18.22
C ILE A 345 9.17 -28.42 19.73
N ALA A 346 8.14 -29.03 20.33
CA ALA A 346 8.10 -29.34 21.76
C ALA A 346 9.20 -30.33 22.17
N LEU A 347 9.48 -31.37 21.37
CA LEU A 347 10.61 -32.28 21.61
C LEU A 347 11.95 -31.55 21.58
N GLN A 348 12.14 -30.64 20.62
CA GLN A 348 13.35 -29.81 20.56
C GLN A 348 13.48 -28.89 21.79
N ASP A 349 12.36 -28.43 22.38
CA ASP A 349 12.35 -27.66 23.64
C ASP A 349 12.42 -28.53 24.90
N LYS A 350 12.52 -29.86 24.75
CA LYS A 350 12.50 -30.84 25.83
C LYS A 350 11.19 -30.81 26.64
N GLN A 351 10.09 -30.40 26.01
CA GLN A 351 8.74 -30.42 26.57
C GLN A 351 8.03 -31.70 26.14
N VAL A 352 8.36 -32.81 26.79
CA VAL A 352 7.92 -34.15 26.39
C VAL A 352 6.41 -34.32 26.53
N ASP A 353 5.83 -33.88 27.64
CA ASP A 353 4.37 -33.94 27.87
C ASP A 353 3.58 -33.21 26.77
N THR A 354 4.04 -32.01 26.38
CA THR A 354 3.44 -31.24 25.30
C THR A 354 3.60 -31.97 23.96
N ALA A 355 4.78 -32.52 23.70
CA ALA A 355 5.03 -33.25 22.46
C ALA A 355 4.13 -34.48 22.32
N GLU A 356 3.96 -35.25 23.40
CA GLU A 356 3.04 -36.38 23.45
C GLU A 356 1.61 -35.93 23.13
N GLN A 357 1.14 -34.86 23.79
CA GLN A 357 -0.21 -34.35 23.59
C GLN A 357 -0.43 -33.91 22.14
N MET A 358 0.49 -33.15 21.56
CA MET A 358 0.39 -32.68 20.18
C MET A 358 0.44 -33.84 19.17
N ALA A 359 1.30 -34.84 19.38
CA ALA A 359 1.38 -36.00 18.50
C ALA A 359 0.10 -36.85 18.56
N LYS A 360 -0.52 -37.01 19.74
CA LYS A 360 -1.82 -37.66 19.88
C LYS A 360 -2.93 -36.91 19.15
N GLU A 361 -2.94 -35.58 19.24
CA GLU A 361 -3.91 -34.75 18.54
C GLU A 361 -3.76 -34.90 17.01
N ALA A 362 -2.52 -34.89 16.51
CA ALA A 362 -2.25 -35.13 15.09
C ALA A 362 -2.81 -36.49 14.60
N ILE A 363 -2.54 -37.57 15.34
CA ILE A 363 -3.04 -38.93 15.03
C ILE A 363 -4.56 -39.00 15.10
N SER A 364 -5.20 -38.24 16.00
CA SER A 364 -6.66 -38.21 16.10
C SER A 364 -7.33 -37.58 14.88
N ILE A 365 -6.61 -36.71 14.15
CA ILE A 365 -7.05 -36.04 12.94
C ILE A 365 -6.71 -36.89 11.71
N ASP A 366 -5.50 -37.45 11.66
CA ASP A 366 -5.01 -38.30 10.57
C ASP A 366 -4.15 -39.44 11.14
N GLU A 367 -4.74 -40.63 11.19
CA GLU A 367 -4.08 -41.85 11.69
C GLU A 367 -3.07 -42.43 10.70
N GLU A 368 -3.04 -41.96 9.46
CA GLU A 368 -2.13 -42.45 8.42
C GLU A 368 -0.85 -41.60 8.32
N LEU A 369 -0.65 -40.64 9.22
CA LEU A 369 0.51 -39.74 9.21
C LEU A 369 1.72 -40.34 9.98
N PRO A 370 2.75 -40.87 9.30
CA PRO A 370 3.86 -41.58 9.94
C PRO A 370 4.70 -40.69 10.87
N GLU A 371 4.87 -39.41 10.53
CA GLU A 371 5.62 -38.44 11.34
C GLU A 371 4.99 -38.26 12.73
N ALA A 372 3.66 -38.27 12.82
CA ALA A 372 2.94 -38.10 14.08
C ALA A 372 3.19 -39.30 15.02
N HIS A 373 3.08 -40.52 14.48
CA HIS A 373 3.42 -41.75 15.19
C HIS A 373 4.90 -41.79 15.62
N TYR A 374 5.80 -41.31 14.76
CA TYR A 374 7.21 -41.20 15.10
C TYR A 374 7.46 -40.27 16.29
N TYR A 375 6.90 -39.05 16.29
CA TYR A 375 7.09 -38.13 17.43
C TYR A 375 6.43 -38.62 18.72
N LEU A 376 5.31 -39.35 18.62
CA LEU A 376 4.72 -40.02 19.77
C LEU A 376 5.63 -41.12 20.32
N ALA A 377 6.24 -41.93 19.43
CA ALA A 377 7.20 -42.96 19.82
C ALA A 377 8.43 -42.37 20.52
N VAL A 378 8.97 -41.26 20.01
CA VAL A 378 10.08 -40.52 20.65
C VAL A 378 9.69 -40.03 22.04
N SER A 379 8.49 -39.50 22.20
CA SER A 379 8.00 -39.01 23.50
C SER A 379 7.96 -40.15 24.53
N TYR A 380 7.34 -41.29 24.18
CA TYR A 380 7.32 -42.48 25.04
C TYR A 380 8.71 -43.05 25.33
N GLN A 381 9.64 -42.98 24.38
CA GLN A 381 11.01 -43.41 24.61
C GLN A 381 11.69 -42.57 25.70
N ILE A 382 11.52 -41.24 25.66
CA ILE A 382 12.13 -40.31 26.63
C ILE A 382 11.54 -40.54 28.04
N GLU A 383 10.25 -40.86 28.13
CA GLU A 383 9.56 -41.17 29.39
C GLU A 383 9.88 -42.58 29.94
N GLY A 384 10.55 -43.42 29.14
CA GLY A 384 10.90 -44.80 29.52
C GLY A 384 9.81 -45.83 29.25
N ASN A 385 8.73 -45.48 28.55
CA ASN A 385 7.68 -46.42 28.14
C ASN A 385 8.06 -47.16 26.84
N LYS A 386 9.06 -48.05 26.95
CA LYS A 386 9.61 -48.82 25.80
C LYS A 386 8.52 -49.60 25.02
N PRO A 387 7.53 -50.27 25.64
CA PRO A 387 6.49 -50.98 24.89
C PRO A 387 5.63 -50.07 24.02
N ALA A 388 5.24 -48.90 24.53
CA ALA A 388 4.44 -47.94 23.77
C ALA A 388 5.27 -47.30 22.65
N ALA A 389 6.54 -46.97 22.93
CA ALA A 389 7.46 -46.43 21.92
C ALA A 389 7.65 -47.39 20.73
N ILE A 390 7.88 -48.69 20.99
CA ILE A 390 8.03 -49.71 19.95
C ILE A 390 6.75 -49.84 19.13
N LYS A 391 5.57 -49.82 19.77
CA LYS A 391 4.28 -49.94 19.10
C LYS A 391 4.07 -48.79 18.10
N GLU A 392 4.26 -47.54 18.53
CA GLU A 392 4.04 -46.38 17.66
C GLU A 392 5.11 -46.30 16.55
N ALA A 393 6.36 -46.69 16.83
CA ALA A 393 7.41 -46.79 15.82
C ALA A 393 7.12 -47.86 14.76
N ASP A 394 6.49 -48.98 15.13
CA ASP A 394 6.04 -50.02 14.19
C ASP A 394 4.98 -49.47 13.23
N ILE A 395 4.05 -48.67 13.75
CA ILE A 395 2.99 -48.02 12.94
C ILE A 395 3.61 -47.04 11.96
N ALA A 396 4.50 -46.14 12.41
CA ALA A 396 5.19 -45.19 11.54
C ALA A 396 5.95 -45.90 10.39
N LYS A 397 6.61 -47.02 10.70
CA LYS A 397 7.28 -47.89 9.73
C LYS A 397 6.32 -48.53 8.73
N GLN A 398 5.12 -48.94 9.15
CA GLN A 398 4.13 -49.54 8.24
C GLN A 398 3.48 -48.53 7.31
N LEU A 399 3.33 -47.28 7.77
CA LEU A 399 2.70 -46.19 7.04
C LEU A 399 3.63 -45.52 6.00
N SER A 400 4.94 -45.70 6.11
CA SER A 400 5.91 -45.05 5.23
C SER A 400 6.98 -46.00 4.69
N ASN A 401 7.38 -45.78 3.44
CA ASN A 401 8.52 -46.47 2.83
C ASN A 401 9.87 -45.77 3.10
N ASP A 402 9.90 -44.73 3.95
CA ASP A 402 11.14 -44.05 4.30
C ASP A 402 12.02 -44.96 5.20
N PRO A 403 13.24 -45.33 4.78
CA PRO A 403 14.14 -46.18 5.56
C PRO A 403 14.48 -45.64 6.95
N PHE A 404 14.28 -44.34 7.18
CA PHE A 404 14.42 -43.73 8.49
C PHE A 404 13.57 -44.42 9.56
N TYR A 405 12.31 -44.71 9.26
CA TYR A 405 11.39 -45.30 10.24
C TYR A 405 11.74 -46.76 10.55
N ASP A 406 12.19 -47.53 9.55
CA ASP A 406 12.77 -48.86 9.74
C ASP A 406 13.96 -48.84 10.71
N SER A 407 14.93 -47.96 10.44
CA SER A 407 16.14 -47.84 11.25
C SER A 407 15.85 -47.39 12.68
N TYR A 408 14.90 -46.47 12.86
CA TYR A 408 14.49 -46.02 14.19
C TYR A 408 13.82 -47.14 15.00
N TYR A 409 12.92 -47.90 14.36
CA TYR A 409 12.25 -49.03 14.98
C TYR A 409 13.22 -50.12 15.44
N ASP A 410 14.18 -50.49 14.58
CA ASP A 410 15.15 -51.54 14.91
C ASP A 410 16.02 -51.12 16.11
N LYS A 411 16.44 -49.85 16.16
CA LYS A 411 17.19 -49.27 17.27
C LYS A 411 16.40 -49.26 18.59
N LEU A 412 15.08 -49.12 18.55
CA LEU A 412 14.24 -49.20 19.76
C LEU A 412 14.12 -50.63 20.29
N LYS A 413 14.35 -51.65 19.47
CA LYS A 413 14.26 -53.06 19.87
C LYS A 413 15.54 -53.61 20.51
N GLU A 414 16.69 -53.09 20.10
CA GLU A 414 17.97 -53.30 20.79
C GLU A 414 17.88 -52.83 22.26
#